data_AF-A0A3D1GEU1-F1
#
_entry.id   AF-A0A3D1GEU1-F1
#
_cell.length_a   1.000
_cell.length_b   1.000
_cell.length_c   1.000
_cell.angle_alpha   90.00
_cell.angle_beta   90.00
_cell.angle_gamma   90.00
#
_symmetry.space_group_name_H-M   'P 1'
#
loop_
_entity.id
_entity.type
_entity.pdbx_description
1 polymer ?
#
loop_
_entity_poly.entity_id
_entity_poly.type
_entity_poly.pdbx_seq_one_letter_code
_entity_poly.pdbx_strand_id
1 'polypeptide(L)'
;MPFGFGDRFALRIEEGNLDLYSRPFNYVSSMNGMYVESQRMYFIKGDGPLKNLNGANIYEAVADNPVSLDFMKKRQGLTVVQVIGALAGIGLTASAFANLEPDETPNVGAMVGGISIFAGSIWIPYFAKADLLDKAIKSYNYPELFEKYGN
;
A
#
# COMPACT_ATOMS: atom_id res chain seq x y z
N MET A 1 -1.28 17.46 37.05
CA MET A 1 -1.58 17.82 35.65
C MET A 1 -1.05 16.73 34.74
N PRO A 2 -1.89 16.04 33.96
CA PRO A 2 -1.44 15.38 32.75
C PRO A 2 -2.02 16.14 31.56
N PHE A 3 -1.15 16.84 30.82
CA PHE A 3 -1.51 17.47 29.55
C PHE A 3 -1.96 16.40 28.56
N GLY A 4 -3.21 16.50 28.11
CA GLY A 4 -3.82 15.56 27.18
C GLY A 4 -3.12 15.58 25.83
N PHE A 5 -2.62 14.42 25.39
CA PHE A 5 -2.08 14.20 24.05
C PHE A 5 -3.09 14.45 22.90
N GLY A 6 -4.36 14.75 23.23
CA GLY A 6 -5.40 15.19 22.29
C GLY A 6 -5.28 16.64 21.83
N ASP A 7 -4.71 17.54 22.65
CA ASP A 7 -4.76 18.99 22.36
C ASP A 7 -3.84 19.39 21.21
N ARG A 8 -2.64 18.81 21.10
CA ARG A 8 -1.71 19.09 19.97
C ARG A 8 -2.08 18.38 18.66
N PHE A 9 -3.07 17.49 18.73
CA PHE A 9 -3.65 16.79 17.58
C PHE A 9 -4.80 17.61 16.99
N ALA A 10 -5.69 18.14 17.84
CA ALA A 10 -6.72 19.09 17.44
C ALA A 10 -6.13 20.40 16.90
N LEU A 11 -5.11 20.96 17.57
CA LEU A 11 -4.44 22.19 17.15
C LEU A 11 -3.84 22.12 15.74
N ARG A 12 -3.35 20.95 15.29
CA ARG A 12 -2.78 20.77 13.94
C ARG A 12 -3.82 20.55 12.83
N ILE A 13 -5.03 20.12 13.19
CA ILE A 13 -6.18 20.11 12.27
C ILE A 13 -6.68 21.55 12.08
N GLU A 14 -6.73 22.34 13.17
CA GLU A 14 -7.12 23.75 13.14
C GLU A 14 -6.08 24.66 12.46
N GLU A 15 -4.78 24.33 12.52
CA GLU A 15 -3.70 25.15 11.96
C GLU A 15 -3.51 25.06 10.43
N GLY A 16 -4.18 24.14 9.70
CA GLY A 16 -4.23 24.27 8.24
C GLY A 16 -4.55 23.04 7.38
N ASN A 17 -5.73 23.07 6.76
CA ASN A 17 -6.04 22.68 5.36
C ASN A 17 -5.68 21.25 4.90
N LEU A 18 -5.71 20.27 5.80
CA LEU A 18 -5.49 18.87 5.49
C LEU A 18 -6.78 18.08 5.75
N ASP A 19 -7.50 17.72 4.69
CA ASP A 19 -8.68 16.87 4.84
C ASP A 19 -8.31 15.42 5.14
N LEU A 20 -7.22 14.88 4.58
CA LEU A 20 -6.75 13.51 4.84
C LEU A 20 -5.47 13.53 5.67
N TYR A 21 -5.60 13.44 6.98
CA TYR A 21 -4.45 13.45 7.90
C TYR A 21 -4.01 12.04 8.30
N SER A 22 -2.75 11.65 8.09
CA SER A 22 -2.25 10.30 8.45
C SER A 22 -1.31 10.29 9.65
N ARG A 23 -1.47 9.34 10.59
CA ARG A 23 -0.49 9.09 11.68
C ARG A 23 -0.21 7.61 11.94
N PRO A 24 1.02 7.25 12.33
CA PRO A 24 1.29 5.93 12.89
C PRO A 24 0.66 5.82 14.29
N PHE A 25 0.13 4.63 14.58
CA PHE A 25 -0.30 4.21 15.90
C PHE A 25 0.45 2.94 16.25
N ASN A 26 1.24 2.99 17.32
CA ASN A 26 1.96 1.84 17.83
C ASN A 26 1.00 1.01 18.69
N TYR A 27 0.68 -0.19 18.24
CA TYR A 27 0.04 -1.19 19.09
C TYR A 27 1.10 -2.17 19.55
N VAL A 28 1.22 -2.33 20.86
CA VAL A 28 1.99 -3.41 21.48
C VAL A 28 1.03 -4.56 21.72
N SER A 29 1.18 -5.65 20.96
CA SER A 29 0.42 -6.88 21.20
C SER A 29 1.37 -7.94 21.75
N SER A 30 0.97 -8.58 22.86
CA SER A 30 1.65 -9.76 23.40
C SER A 30 0.96 -11.00 22.84
N MET A 31 1.66 -11.77 22.01
CA MET A 31 1.27 -13.13 21.64
C MET A 31 2.42 -14.04 22.08
N ASN A 32 2.14 -14.99 22.98
CA ASN A 32 3.12 -15.94 23.53
C ASN A 32 4.42 -15.29 24.06
N GLY A 33 4.31 -14.13 24.72
CA GLY A 33 5.47 -13.46 25.34
C GLY A 33 6.39 -12.69 24.38
N MET A 34 6.10 -12.69 23.07
CA MET A 34 6.74 -11.79 22.11
C MET A 34 5.95 -10.50 22.00
N TYR A 35 6.64 -9.37 22.22
CA TYR A 35 6.12 -8.05 21.91
C TYR A 35 6.29 -7.80 20.41
N VAL A 36 5.18 -7.80 19.68
CA VAL A 36 5.17 -7.33 18.30
C VAL A 36 4.70 -5.88 18.32
N GLU A 37 5.62 -4.96 18.10
CA GLU A 37 5.27 -3.56 17.83
C GLU A 37 4.80 -3.47 16.39
N SER A 38 3.51 -3.17 16.20
CA SER A 38 2.93 -2.95 14.87
C SER A 38 2.55 -1.48 14.75
N GLN A 39 3.13 -0.82 13.74
CA GLN A 39 2.71 0.50 13.30
C GLN A 39 1.55 0.37 12.33
N ARG A 40 0.39 0.90 12.72
CA ARG A 40 -0.76 1.06 11.82
C ARG A 40 -0.97 2.53 11.51
N MET A 41 -1.10 2.86 10.25
CA MET A 41 -1.41 4.22 9.80
C MET A 41 -2.93 4.41 9.81
N TYR A 42 -3.41 5.56 10.31
CA TYR A 42 -4.83 5.92 10.35
C TYR A 42 -5.06 7.31 9.76
N PHE A 43 -6.26 7.56 9.25
CA PHE A 43 -6.69 8.89 8.83
C PHE A 43 -8.11 9.25 9.25
N ILE A 44 -8.38 10.55 9.26
CA ILE A 44 -9.71 11.16 9.40
C ILE A 44 -9.94 12.02 8.16
N LYS A 45 -11.19 12.11 7.69
CA LYS A 45 -11.63 13.02 6.62
C LYS A 45 -12.59 14.05 7.19
N GLY A 46 -12.19 15.33 7.27
CA GLY A 46 -12.98 16.38 7.93
C GLY A 46 -13.36 15.98 9.36
N ASP A 47 -14.66 16.06 9.71
CA ASP A 47 -15.19 15.61 11.01
C ASP A 47 -15.59 14.11 11.03
N GLY A 48 -15.10 13.32 10.08
CA GLY A 48 -15.46 11.91 9.90
C GLY A 48 -14.84 10.94 10.92
N PRO A 49 -15.19 9.66 10.87
CA PRO A 49 -14.62 8.64 11.76
C PRO A 49 -13.15 8.34 11.43
N LEU A 50 -12.38 7.95 12.45
CA LEU A 50 -11.03 7.41 12.28
C LEU A 50 -11.07 6.11 11.47
N LYS A 51 -10.40 6.09 10.32
CA LYS A 51 -10.28 4.93 9.44
C LYS A 51 -8.83 4.47 9.33
N ASN A 52 -8.60 3.18 9.11
CA ASN A 52 -7.27 2.66 8.78
C ASN A 52 -6.81 3.25 7.44
N LEU A 53 -5.55 3.66 7.34
CA LEU A 53 -4.93 4.09 6.09
C LEU A 53 -4.61 2.87 5.24
N ASN A 54 -5.59 2.46 4.45
CA ASN A 54 -5.46 1.41 3.45
C ASN A 54 -6.13 1.87 2.15
N GLY A 55 -5.81 1.18 1.05
CA GLY A 55 -6.28 1.62 -0.26
C GLY A 55 -7.79 1.61 -0.43
N ALA A 56 -8.55 0.77 0.27
CA ALA A 56 -10.02 0.75 0.17
C ALA A 56 -10.63 1.98 0.85
N ASN A 57 -10.19 2.26 2.08
CA ASN A 57 -10.65 3.42 2.84
C ASN A 57 -10.26 4.74 2.17
N ILE A 58 -9.05 4.82 1.61
CA ILE A 58 -8.62 6.01 0.87
C ILE A 58 -9.39 6.16 -0.45
N TYR A 59 -9.67 5.06 -1.17
CA TYR A 59 -10.48 5.10 -2.40
C TYR A 59 -11.87 5.71 -2.13
N GLU A 60 -12.51 5.29 -1.05
CA GLU A 60 -13.80 5.85 -0.61
C GLU A 60 -13.66 7.32 -0.20
N ALA A 61 -12.60 7.65 0.54
CA ALA A 61 -12.38 8.98 1.07
C ALA A 61 -12.06 10.02 -0.01
N VAL A 62 -11.44 9.63 -1.12
CA VAL A 62 -11.10 10.56 -2.23
C VAL A 62 -12.09 10.51 -3.40
N ALA A 63 -13.23 9.82 -3.25
CA ALA A 63 -14.17 9.59 -4.35
C ALA A 63 -14.77 10.89 -4.95
N ASP A 64 -14.74 11.98 -4.18
CA ASP A 64 -15.14 13.34 -4.56
C ASP A 64 -14.06 14.13 -5.30
N ASN A 65 -12.80 13.65 -5.36
CA ASN A 65 -11.72 14.26 -6.10
C ASN A 65 -11.31 13.38 -7.31
N PRO A 66 -11.57 13.81 -8.55
CA PRO A 66 -11.32 12.99 -9.74
C PRO A 66 -9.83 12.70 -9.98
N VAL A 67 -8.92 13.61 -9.58
CA VAL A 67 -7.47 13.45 -9.74
C VAL A 67 -6.95 12.38 -8.79
N SER A 68 -7.30 12.47 -7.51
CA SER A 68 -6.95 11.48 -6.50
C SER A 68 -7.55 10.11 -6.83
N LEU A 69 -8.78 10.07 -7.35
CA LEU A 69 -9.45 8.84 -7.75
C LEU A 69 -8.74 8.13 -8.92
N ASP A 70 -8.15 8.87 -9.86
CA ASP A 70 -7.38 8.27 -10.97
C ASP A 70 -6.15 7.51 -10.47
N PHE A 71 -5.40 8.07 -9.51
CA PHE A 71 -4.29 7.36 -8.87
C PHE A 71 -4.75 6.10 -8.15
N MET A 72 -5.90 6.15 -7.49
CA MET A 72 -6.47 5.00 -6.82
C MET A 72 -6.95 3.91 -7.78
N LYS A 73 -7.47 4.28 -8.96
CA LYS A 73 -7.81 3.33 -10.04
C LYS A 73 -6.55 2.67 -10.61
N LYS A 74 -5.49 3.43 -10.88
CA LYS A 74 -4.18 2.89 -11.29
C LYS A 74 -3.64 1.90 -10.25
N ARG A 75 -3.76 2.24 -8.96
CA ARG A 75 -3.37 1.38 -7.84
C ARG A 75 -4.14 0.06 -7.82
N GLN A 76 -5.45 0.08 -8.12
CA GLN A 76 -6.26 -1.13 -8.25
C GLN A 76 -5.80 -1.99 -9.43
N GLY A 77 -5.52 -1.37 -10.59
CA GLY A 77 -4.99 -2.06 -11.77
C GLY A 77 -3.69 -2.83 -11.51
N LEU A 78 -2.81 -2.30 -10.67
CA LEU A 78 -1.59 -2.99 -10.25
C LEU A 78 -1.83 -4.29 -9.46
N THR A 79 -3.02 -4.47 -8.88
CA THR A 79 -3.39 -5.73 -8.22
C THR A 79 -3.56 -6.86 -9.22
N VAL A 80 -4.12 -6.56 -10.39
CA VAL A 80 -4.26 -7.54 -11.47
C VAL A 80 -2.88 -7.96 -11.97
N VAL A 81 -1.98 -6.99 -12.20
CA VAL A 81 -0.59 -7.25 -12.61
C VAL A 81 0.15 -8.12 -11.59
N GLN A 82 0.00 -7.82 -10.30
CA GLN A 82 0.60 -8.60 -9.21
C GLN A 82 0.10 -10.05 -9.19
N VAL A 83 -1.20 -10.28 -9.34
CA VAL A 83 -1.78 -11.63 -9.34
C VAL A 83 -1.35 -12.42 -10.58
N ILE A 84 -1.43 -11.82 -11.78
CA ILE A 84 -1.03 -12.48 -13.02
C ILE A 84 0.46 -12.82 -13.00
N GLY A 85 1.31 -11.88 -12.58
CA GLY A 85 2.75 -12.11 -12.48
C GLY A 85 3.08 -13.20 -11.46
N ALA A 86 2.40 -13.24 -10.31
CA ALA A 86 2.62 -14.28 -9.32
C ALA A 86 2.24 -15.67 -9.87
N LEU A 87 1.09 -15.78 -10.54
CA LEU A 87 0.65 -17.03 -11.19
C LEU A 87 1.60 -17.46 -12.30
N ALA A 88 2.05 -16.54 -13.14
CA ALA A 88 3.02 -16.83 -14.20
C ALA A 88 4.36 -17.31 -13.62
N GLY A 89 4.83 -16.68 -12.54
CA GLY A 89 6.05 -17.10 -11.83
C GLY A 89 5.93 -18.51 -11.26
N ILE A 90 4.83 -18.81 -10.55
CA ILE A 90 4.56 -20.16 -10.02
C ILE A 90 4.45 -21.18 -11.16
N GLY A 91 3.74 -20.86 -12.24
CA GLY A 91 3.57 -21.75 -13.39
C GLY A 91 4.91 -22.08 -14.06
N LEU A 92 5.78 -21.09 -14.24
CA LEU A 92 7.13 -21.29 -14.78
C LEU A 92 7.99 -22.14 -13.86
N THR A 93 8.00 -21.86 -12.56
CA THR A 93 8.72 -22.70 -11.59
C THR A 93 8.18 -24.12 -11.59
N ALA A 94 6.87 -24.33 -11.60
CA ALA A 94 6.26 -25.66 -11.65
C ALA A 94 6.61 -26.40 -12.94
N SER A 95 6.67 -25.69 -14.09
CA SER A 95 7.09 -26.27 -15.36
C SER A 95 8.55 -26.73 -15.37
N ALA A 96 9.41 -26.14 -14.53
CA ALA A 96 10.78 -26.59 -14.35
C ALA A 96 10.87 -27.98 -13.69
N PHE A 97 9.79 -28.42 -13.03
CA PHE A 97 9.66 -29.72 -12.36
C PHE A 97 8.68 -30.68 -13.04
N ALA A 98 7.75 -30.16 -13.84
CA ALA A 98 6.81 -30.97 -14.60
C ALA A 98 7.58 -31.68 -15.72
N ASN A 99 7.61 -33.01 -15.68
CA ASN A 99 8.31 -33.91 -16.60
C ASN A 99 9.78 -34.22 -16.28
N LEU A 100 10.25 -34.00 -15.05
CA LEU A 100 11.53 -34.58 -14.63
C LEU A 100 11.44 -36.10 -14.48
N GLU A 101 12.28 -36.80 -15.24
CA GLU A 101 12.62 -38.19 -14.92
C GLU A 101 13.45 -38.25 -13.61
N PRO A 102 13.47 -39.38 -12.88
CA PRO A 102 14.10 -39.52 -11.56
C PRO A 102 15.59 -39.14 -11.48
N ASP A 103 16.27 -39.05 -12.63
CA ASP A 103 17.69 -38.85 -12.83
C ASP A 103 18.02 -37.61 -13.68
N GLU A 104 17.01 -36.86 -14.12
CA GLU A 104 17.21 -35.58 -14.80
C GLU A 104 17.44 -34.43 -13.80
N THR A 105 18.10 -33.36 -14.28
CA THR A 105 18.25 -32.12 -13.51
C THR A 105 17.18 -31.11 -13.93
N PRO A 106 16.57 -30.38 -12.98
CA PRO A 106 15.53 -29.42 -13.32
C PRO A 106 16.02 -28.31 -14.24
N ASN A 107 15.10 -27.75 -15.04
CA ASN A 107 15.42 -26.59 -15.84
C ASN A 107 15.66 -25.37 -14.93
N VAL A 108 16.92 -25.15 -14.57
CA VAL A 108 17.36 -24.07 -13.68
C VAL A 108 16.95 -22.71 -14.24
N GLY A 109 16.93 -22.53 -15.57
CA GLY A 109 16.48 -21.29 -16.20
C GLY A 109 15.00 -20.99 -15.96
N ALA A 110 14.14 -21.99 -16.12
CA ALA A 110 12.70 -21.86 -15.84
C ALA A 110 12.42 -21.67 -14.33
N MET A 111 13.20 -22.35 -13.47
CA MET A 111 13.11 -22.18 -12.01
C MET A 111 13.49 -20.76 -11.58
N VAL A 112 14.66 -20.28 -11.99
CA VAL A 112 15.16 -18.94 -11.67
C VAL A 112 14.25 -17.87 -12.28
N GLY A 113 13.86 -18.03 -13.54
CA GLY A 113 12.93 -17.11 -14.21
C GLY A 113 11.58 -17.05 -13.49
N GLY A 114 11.02 -18.18 -13.09
CA GLY A 114 9.76 -18.25 -12.34
C GLY A 114 9.84 -17.56 -10.98
N ILE A 115 10.92 -17.78 -10.22
CA ILE A 115 11.17 -17.11 -8.92
C ILE A 115 11.32 -15.60 -9.12
N SER A 116 12.08 -15.17 -10.13
CA SER A 116 12.29 -13.75 -10.42
C SER A 116 10.99 -13.05 -10.82
N ILE A 117 10.16 -13.68 -11.65
CA ILE A 117 8.85 -13.14 -12.05
C ILE A 117 7.91 -13.07 -10.85
N PHE A 118 7.86 -14.12 -10.03
CA PHE A 118 7.07 -14.13 -8.81
C PHE A 118 7.49 -12.99 -7.87
N ALA A 119 8.78 -12.89 -7.53
CA ALA A 119 9.29 -11.86 -6.64
C ALA A 119 9.07 -10.44 -7.21
N GLY A 120 9.38 -10.23 -8.49
CA GLY A 120 9.18 -8.95 -9.18
C GLY A 120 7.72 -8.53 -9.20
N SER A 121 6.80 -9.46 -9.43
CA SER A 121 5.35 -9.20 -9.44
C SER A 121 4.78 -8.85 -8.07
N ILE A 122 5.49 -9.15 -6.97
CA ILE A 122 5.09 -8.76 -5.62
C ILE A 122 5.68 -7.40 -5.26
N TRP A 123 6.99 -7.24 -5.41
CA TRP A 123 7.69 -6.05 -4.92
C TRP A 123 7.48 -4.82 -5.81
N ILE A 124 7.52 -4.97 -7.13
CA ILE A 124 7.36 -3.82 -8.05
C ILE A 124 5.96 -3.19 -7.88
N PRO A 125 4.86 -3.96 -7.89
CA PRO A 125 3.54 -3.40 -7.63
C PRO A 125 3.38 -2.89 -6.20
N TYR A 126 4.05 -3.48 -5.20
CA TYR A 126 4.00 -2.99 -3.82
C TYR A 126 4.48 -1.53 -3.71
N PHE A 127 5.68 -1.23 -4.22
CA PHE A 127 6.23 0.13 -4.18
C PHE A 127 5.42 1.09 -5.04
N ALA A 128 5.02 0.67 -6.24
CA ALA A 128 4.18 1.50 -7.11
C ALA A 128 2.80 1.79 -6.49
N LYS A 129 2.20 0.82 -5.78
CA LYS A 129 0.93 1.02 -5.05
C LYS A 129 1.09 1.96 -3.86
N ALA A 130 2.26 1.98 -3.21
CA ALA A 130 2.56 2.91 -2.12
C ALA A 130 2.72 4.34 -2.65
N ASP A 131 3.47 4.53 -3.74
CA ASP A 131 3.62 5.83 -4.42
C ASP A 131 2.28 6.39 -4.90
N LEU A 132 1.44 5.56 -5.54
CA LEU A 132 0.11 5.99 -5.99
C LEU A 132 -0.82 6.37 -4.83
N LEU A 133 -0.70 5.70 -3.68
CA LEU A 133 -1.46 6.05 -2.48
C LEU A 133 -1.02 7.41 -1.93
N ASP A 134 0.29 7.68 -1.88
CA ASP A 134 0.85 8.96 -1.46
C ASP A 134 0.44 10.09 -2.42
N LYS A 135 0.51 9.86 -3.73
CA LYS A 135 0.03 10.81 -4.76
C LYS A 135 -1.47 11.10 -4.64
N ALA A 136 -2.29 10.08 -4.34
CA ALA A 136 -3.72 10.27 -4.10
C ALA A 136 -3.97 11.17 -2.88
N ILE A 137 -3.26 10.95 -1.77
CA ILE A 137 -3.39 11.77 -0.56
C ILE A 137 -2.90 13.20 -0.81
N LYS A 138 -1.75 13.36 -1.48
CA LYS A 138 -1.18 14.69 -1.79
C LYS A 138 -2.05 15.51 -2.72
N SER A 139 -2.56 14.91 -3.80
CA SER A 139 -3.47 15.58 -4.74
C SER A 139 -4.79 15.99 -4.08
N TYR A 140 -5.23 15.24 -3.07
CA TYR A 140 -6.43 15.57 -2.32
C TYR A 140 -6.20 16.76 -1.39
N ASN A 141 -5.13 16.71 -0.61
CA ASN A 141 -4.81 17.68 0.43
C ASN A 141 -4.21 18.99 -0.11
N TYR A 142 -3.52 18.94 -1.24
CA TYR A 142 -2.75 20.06 -1.78
C TYR A 142 -2.95 20.19 -3.29
N PRO A 143 -4.19 20.44 -3.78
CA PRO A 143 -4.48 20.46 -5.21
C PRO A 143 -3.60 21.47 -5.97
N GLU A 144 -3.41 22.68 -5.43
CA GLU A 144 -2.62 23.74 -6.08
C GLU A 144 -1.12 23.41 -6.19
N LEU A 145 -0.55 22.75 -5.17
CA LEU A 145 0.86 22.34 -5.19
C LEU A 145 1.05 21.10 -6.07
N PHE A 146 0.05 20.23 -6.12
CA PHE A 146 0.07 19.04 -6.96
C PHE A 146 -0.02 19.41 -8.45
N GLU A 147 -0.85 20.37 -8.84
CA GLU A 147 -0.90 20.86 -10.22
C GLU A 147 0.43 21.50 -10.67
N LYS A 148 1.14 22.16 -9.74
CA LYS A 148 2.39 22.87 -10.05
C LYS A 148 3.64 21.98 -10.04
N TYR A 149 3.65 20.91 -9.25
CA TYR A 149 4.85 20.09 -8.99
C TYR A 149 4.62 18.57 -9.01
N GLY A 150 3.40 18.09 -9.27
CA GLY A 150 2.99 16.69 -9.09
C GLY A 150 3.36 15.70 -10.21
N ASN A 151 4.30 16.05 -11.09
CA ASN A 151 4.81 15.17 -12.16
C ASN A 151 6.04 14.38 -11.71
#